data_AF-A0A944TU78-F1
#
_entry.id   AF-A0A944TU78-F1
#
_cell.length_a   1.000
_cell.length_b   1.000
_cell.length_c   1.000
_cell.angle_alpha   90.00
_cell.angle_beta   90.00
_cell.angle_gamma   90.00
#
_symmetry.space_group_name_H-M   'P 1'
#
loop_
_entity.id
_entity.type
_entity.pdbx_description
1 polymer ?
#
loop_
_entity_poly.entity_id
_entity_poly.type
_entity_poly.pdbx_seq_one_letter_code
_entity_poly.pdbx_strand_id
1 'polypeptide(L)'
;MSELKYLLVFVFLISLNANAGSWDSKATQLGRTYPQAAVVGGEFGYSQKFWNSRKSPVLYGHLRPVLRAKSSGLVNSFSTELNFAPISFLNFSIGRRQVFRNAKKLQGLDCEKIICDGKVKRDYLAVQFGMAYKKLYSFLQFKRAKLAHAEQQNLIADEQSTLVYNQQQNRLKQLTFLVGLKQDPKNSYGLLYLDNEIELENSTTKTLSPFWQRSFKKWKVMTLPGIFQRSDKKRFLSLIIRAEWTFKKGLSLF
;
A
#
# COMPACT_ATOMS: atom_id res chain seq x y z
N MET A 1 13.87 -22.25 19.56
CA MET A 1 14.96 -21.28 19.85
C MET A 1 14.97 -20.02 18.97
N SER A 2 14.36 -20.01 17.77
CA SER A 2 14.31 -18.80 16.92
C SER A 2 13.27 -17.77 17.39
N GLU A 3 12.09 -18.22 17.81
CA GLU A 3 10.97 -17.39 18.28
C GLU A 3 11.37 -16.45 19.45
N LEU A 4 12.16 -16.96 20.40
CA LEU A 4 12.61 -16.21 21.58
C LEU A 4 13.55 -15.04 21.24
N LYS A 5 14.35 -15.19 20.16
CA LYS A 5 15.27 -14.14 19.70
C LYS A 5 14.52 -12.94 19.12
N TYR A 6 13.43 -13.19 18.38
CA TYR A 6 12.58 -12.12 17.84
C TYR A 6 11.81 -11.40 18.94
N LEU A 7 11.34 -12.14 19.96
CA LEU A 7 10.70 -11.57 21.14
C LEU A 7 11.66 -10.65 21.91
N LEU A 8 12.92 -11.06 22.10
CA LEU A 8 13.93 -10.26 22.79
C LEU A 8 14.31 -8.99 22.02
N VAL A 9 14.42 -9.04 20.69
CA VAL A 9 14.64 -7.83 19.87
C VAL A 9 13.43 -6.89 19.96
N PHE A 10 12.21 -7.43 19.96
CA PHE A 10 10.99 -6.64 20.12
C PHE A 10 10.92 -5.96 21.49
N VAL A 11 11.25 -6.68 22.57
CA VAL A 11 11.32 -6.13 23.93
C VAL A 11 12.45 -5.10 24.05
N PHE A 12 13.61 -5.34 23.44
CA PHE A 12 14.75 -4.42 23.48
C PHE A 12 14.44 -3.10 22.76
N LEU A 13 13.74 -3.16 21.62
CA LEU A 13 13.28 -1.97 20.90
C LEU A 13 12.21 -1.18 21.68
N ILE A 14 11.35 -1.87 22.44
CA ILE A 14 10.36 -1.24 23.33
C ILE A 14 11.06 -0.53 24.50
N SER A 15 12.11 -1.13 25.07
CA SER A 15 12.80 -0.59 26.26
C SER A 15 13.70 0.63 25.99
N LEU A 16 14.03 0.93 24.73
CA LEU A 16 15.10 1.88 24.42
C LEU A 16 14.73 3.36 24.33
N ASN A 17 13.49 3.81 24.56
CA ASN A 17 13.24 5.27 24.57
C ASN A 17 12.04 5.71 25.42
N ALA A 18 12.30 6.61 26.38
CA ALA A 18 11.34 7.50 27.05
C ALA A 18 10.74 8.58 26.11
N ASN A 19 10.79 8.37 24.79
CA ASN A 19 10.19 9.25 23.80
C ASN A 19 8.77 8.78 23.51
N ALA A 20 7.82 9.73 23.51
CA ALA A 20 6.38 9.49 23.35
C ALA A 20 6.06 8.58 22.14
N GLY A 21 5.85 7.30 22.42
CA GLY A 21 5.30 6.34 21.47
C GLY A 21 3.79 6.53 21.36
N SER A 22 3.24 6.35 20.17
CA SER A 22 1.78 6.44 19.98
C SER A 22 1.26 5.31 19.11
N TRP A 23 0.22 4.66 19.64
CA TRP A 23 -0.61 3.76 18.86
C TRP A 23 -1.43 4.55 17.84
N ASP A 24 -1.59 3.99 16.66
CA ASP A 24 -2.38 4.56 15.59
C ASP A 24 -3.14 3.47 14.84
N SER A 25 -4.32 3.83 14.35
CA SER A 25 -5.17 2.88 13.64
C SER A 25 -6.14 3.55 12.68
N LYS A 26 -6.40 2.86 11.58
CA LYS A 26 -7.32 3.30 10.53
C LYS A 26 -8.05 2.12 9.89
N ALA A 27 -9.28 2.38 9.48
CA ALA A 27 -10.03 1.52 8.57
C ALA A 27 -10.05 2.15 7.18
N THR A 28 -10.04 1.33 6.14
CA THR A 28 -10.11 1.77 4.74
C THR A 28 -11.10 0.91 4.00
N GLN A 29 -11.94 1.55 3.19
CA GLN A 29 -12.78 0.92 2.20
C GLN A 29 -12.35 1.42 0.82
N LEU A 30 -12.26 0.54 -0.15
CA LEU A 30 -11.89 0.84 -1.51
C LEU A 30 -12.83 0.11 -2.46
N GLY A 31 -13.51 0.84 -3.33
CA GLY A 31 -14.24 0.31 -4.47
C GLY A 31 -13.57 0.76 -5.76
N ARG A 32 -13.55 -0.10 -6.78
CA ARG A 32 -13.13 0.26 -8.14
C ARG A 32 -13.99 -0.45 -9.18
N THR A 33 -14.35 0.25 -10.26
CA THR A 33 -15.16 -0.31 -11.34
C THR A 33 -14.35 -1.13 -12.35
N TYR A 34 -13.06 -0.82 -12.54
CA TYR A 34 -12.17 -1.62 -13.39
C TYR A 34 -10.70 -1.58 -12.93
N PRO A 35 -10.00 -2.72 -12.88
CA PRO A 35 -10.61 -4.05 -12.76
C PRO A 35 -11.46 -4.11 -11.49
N GLN A 36 -12.62 -4.76 -11.50
CA GLN A 36 -13.56 -4.69 -10.38
C GLN A 36 -12.93 -5.15 -9.07
N ALA A 37 -13.09 -4.35 -8.02
CA ALA A 37 -12.77 -4.77 -6.66
C ALA A 37 -13.54 -3.94 -5.64
N ALA A 38 -13.94 -4.60 -4.55
CA ALA A 38 -14.39 -3.97 -3.32
C ALA A 38 -13.55 -4.55 -2.18
N VAL A 39 -12.85 -3.71 -1.44
CA VAL A 39 -11.91 -4.11 -0.40
C VAL A 39 -12.18 -3.30 0.86
N VAL A 40 -12.33 -3.99 1.97
CA VAL A 40 -12.27 -3.40 3.31
C VAL A 40 -10.94 -3.79 3.95
N GLY A 41 -10.39 -2.89 4.77
CA GLY A 41 -9.12 -3.15 5.44
C GLY A 41 -8.97 -2.38 6.73
N GLY A 42 -8.16 -2.93 7.62
CA GLY A 42 -7.75 -2.32 8.86
C GLY A 42 -6.23 -2.22 8.92
N GLU A 43 -5.74 -1.16 9.54
CA GLU A 43 -4.34 -0.95 9.86
C GLU A 43 -4.21 -0.58 11.33
N PHE A 44 -3.22 -1.19 11.98
CA PHE A 44 -2.85 -0.92 13.36
C PHE A 44 -1.33 -0.80 13.44
N GLY A 45 -0.83 0.26 14.08
CA GLY A 45 0.59 0.52 14.18
C GLY A 45 0.97 1.17 15.51
N TYR A 46 2.25 1.11 15.82
CA TYR A 46 2.85 1.80 16.95
C TYR A 46 4.03 2.62 16.47
N SER A 47 4.01 3.93 16.66
CA SER A 47 5.07 4.83 16.20
C SER A 47 5.94 5.26 17.37
N GLN A 48 7.26 5.04 17.29
CA GLN A 48 8.23 5.46 18.31
C GLN A 48 9.27 6.38 17.70
N LYS A 49 9.39 7.60 18.23
CA LYS A 49 10.46 8.53 17.80
C LYS A 49 11.79 8.07 18.37
N PHE A 50 12.83 8.06 17.52
CA PHE A 50 14.21 7.82 17.96
C PHE A 50 15.08 9.08 17.89
N TRP A 51 14.62 10.13 17.19
CA TRP A 51 15.17 11.48 17.34
C TRP A 51 14.15 12.54 16.94
N ASN A 52 14.37 13.77 17.38
CA ASN A 52 13.57 14.94 17.00
C ASN A 52 14.46 16.19 16.96
N SER A 53 14.27 17.04 15.96
CA SER A 53 14.96 18.33 15.89
C SER A 53 14.39 19.32 16.88
N ARG A 54 15.25 20.05 17.59
CA ARG A 54 14.83 21.21 18.40
C ARG A 54 14.46 22.42 17.53
N LYS A 55 15.02 22.51 16.31
CA LYS A 55 14.85 23.66 15.41
C LYS A 55 13.62 23.56 14.50
N SER A 56 13.14 22.35 14.23
CA SER A 56 12.04 22.14 13.29
C SER A 56 11.11 21.01 13.73
N PRO A 57 9.82 21.29 14.00
CA PRO A 57 8.88 20.28 14.49
C PRO A 57 8.53 19.22 13.42
N VAL A 58 8.85 19.49 12.16
CA VAL A 58 8.66 18.53 11.07
C VAL A 58 9.84 17.59 10.90
N LEU A 59 11.02 17.85 11.49
CA LEU A 59 12.20 17.00 11.32
C LEU A 59 12.35 16.06 12.51
N TYR A 60 11.89 14.83 12.36
CA TYR A 60 12.04 13.77 13.33
C TYR A 60 12.16 12.42 12.64
N GLY A 61 12.82 11.48 13.31
CA GLY A 61 12.89 10.09 12.88
C GLY A 61 12.02 9.20 13.76
N HIS A 62 11.37 8.21 13.15
CA HIS A 62 10.57 7.24 13.87
C HIS A 62 10.64 5.84 13.28
N LEU A 63 10.44 4.85 14.16
CA LEU A 63 10.22 3.46 13.81
C LEU A 63 8.74 3.14 14.03
N ARG A 64 8.14 2.37 13.12
CA ARG A 64 6.73 2.02 13.20
C ARG A 64 6.46 0.60 12.70
N PRO A 65 6.37 -0.40 13.59
CA PRO A 65 5.75 -1.68 13.26
C PRO A 65 4.25 -1.49 12.93
N VAL A 66 3.78 -2.21 11.93
CA VAL A 66 2.42 -2.12 11.38
C VAL A 66 1.87 -3.49 11.06
N LEU A 67 0.62 -3.71 11.44
CA LEU A 67 -0.20 -4.83 11.01
C LEU A 67 -1.30 -4.30 10.09
N ARG A 68 -1.53 -4.98 8.97
CA ARG A 68 -2.66 -4.68 8.09
C ARG A 68 -3.42 -5.96 7.75
N ALA A 69 -4.74 -5.85 7.77
CA ALA A 69 -5.63 -6.88 7.25
C ALA A 69 -6.50 -6.27 6.14
N LYS A 70 -6.76 -7.04 5.09
CA LYS A 70 -7.68 -6.65 4.01
C LYS A 70 -8.55 -7.83 3.61
N SER A 71 -9.79 -7.57 3.24
CA SER A 71 -10.73 -8.54 2.72
C SER A 71 -11.56 -7.95 1.58
N SER A 72 -11.76 -8.73 0.52
CA SER A 72 -12.78 -8.51 -0.52
C SER A 72 -13.85 -9.60 -0.52
N GLY A 73 -13.95 -10.38 0.57
CA GLY A 73 -14.67 -11.66 0.61
C GLY A 73 -13.85 -12.78 -0.03
N LEU A 74 -13.51 -12.65 -1.32
CA LEU A 74 -12.79 -13.69 -2.09
C LEU A 74 -11.27 -13.63 -1.98
N VAL A 75 -10.72 -12.44 -1.73
CA VAL A 75 -9.28 -12.23 -1.54
C VAL A 75 -9.08 -11.62 -0.16
N ASN A 76 -8.37 -12.35 0.69
CA ASN A 76 -8.04 -11.94 2.03
C ASN A 76 -6.53 -11.80 2.16
N SER A 77 -6.05 -10.80 2.88
CA SER A 77 -4.63 -10.65 3.11
C SER A 77 -4.33 -10.14 4.50
N PHE A 78 -3.20 -10.62 5.02
CA PHE A 78 -2.61 -10.15 6.25
C PHE A 78 -1.17 -9.74 5.96
N SER A 79 -0.73 -8.60 6.48
CA SER A 79 0.64 -8.14 6.33
C SER A 79 1.22 -7.58 7.61
N THR A 80 2.48 -7.92 7.84
CA THR A 80 3.34 -7.30 8.83
C THR A 80 4.36 -6.42 8.11
N GLU A 81 4.61 -5.23 8.65
CA GLU A 81 5.53 -4.27 8.06
C GLU A 81 6.27 -3.52 9.16
N LEU A 82 7.55 -3.23 8.94
CA LEU A 82 8.32 -2.29 9.73
C LEU A 82 8.62 -1.08 8.86
N ASN A 83 8.20 0.08 9.33
CA ASN A 83 8.51 1.37 8.75
C ASN A 83 9.65 2.03 9.50
N PHE A 84 10.68 2.44 8.78
CA PHE A 84 11.80 3.22 9.27
C PHE A 84 11.82 4.55 8.53
N ALA A 85 11.45 5.61 9.23
CA ALA A 85 11.51 6.97 8.72
C ALA A 85 12.70 7.69 9.36
N PRO A 86 13.86 7.79 8.69
CA PRO A 86 14.99 8.56 9.21
C PRO A 86 14.64 10.04 9.36
N ILE A 87 13.74 10.55 8.51
CA ILE A 87 13.15 11.88 8.62
C ILE A 87 11.67 11.77 8.24
N SER A 88 10.83 12.65 8.78
CA SER A 88 9.37 12.50 8.74
C SER A 88 8.75 12.35 7.34
N PHE A 89 9.41 12.89 6.31
CA PHE A 89 8.94 12.88 4.94
C PHE A 89 9.55 11.78 4.06
N LEU A 90 10.49 10.99 4.58
CA LEU A 90 11.12 9.86 3.87
C LEU A 90 10.98 8.60 4.73
N ASN A 91 10.29 7.59 4.20
CA ASN A 91 10.00 6.35 4.91
C ASN A 91 10.46 5.13 4.09
N PHE A 92 11.14 4.21 4.75
CA PHE A 92 11.55 2.93 4.22
C PHE A 92 10.72 1.84 4.88
N SER A 93 10.08 1.00 4.08
CA SER A 93 9.25 -0.09 4.58
C SER A 93 9.84 -1.43 4.17
N ILE A 94 9.92 -2.36 5.12
CA ILE A 94 10.13 -3.78 4.84
C ILE A 94 8.94 -4.55 5.39
N GLY A 95 8.38 -5.47 4.60
CA GLY A 95 7.20 -6.19 5.04
C GLY A 95 6.99 -7.52 4.34
N ARG A 96 6.08 -8.30 4.94
CA ARG A 96 5.61 -9.57 4.43
C ARG A 96 4.10 -9.54 4.37
N ARG A 97 3.52 -10.00 3.27
CA ARG A 97 2.09 -10.16 3.07
C ARG A 97 1.76 -11.59 2.69
N GLN A 98 0.79 -12.17 3.37
CA GLN A 98 0.16 -13.42 2.98
C GLN A 98 -1.20 -13.08 2.38
N VAL A 99 -1.48 -13.63 1.20
CA VAL A 99 -2.74 -13.46 0.47
C VAL A 99 -3.37 -14.84 0.30
N PHE A 100 -4.64 -14.93 0.64
CA PHE A 100 -5.47 -16.11 0.52
C PHE A 100 -6.56 -15.79 -0.49
N ARG A 101 -6.60 -16.54 -1.58
CA ARG A 101 -7.51 -16.30 -2.70
C ARG A 101 -8.44 -17.50 -2.87
N ASN A 102 -9.72 -17.22 -2.97
CA ASN A 102 -10.76 -18.17 -3.36
C ASN A 102 -11.56 -17.63 -4.56
N ALA A 103 -10.87 -16.95 -5.47
CA ALA A 103 -11.47 -16.28 -6.62
C ALA A 103 -11.44 -17.22 -7.83
N LYS A 104 -12.59 -17.77 -8.20
CA LYS A 104 -12.74 -18.59 -9.43
C LYS A 104 -12.76 -17.76 -10.71
N LYS A 105 -12.97 -16.44 -10.61
CA LYS A 105 -13.02 -15.50 -11.73
C LYS A 105 -12.33 -14.20 -11.32
N LEU A 106 -11.46 -13.69 -12.17
CA LEU A 106 -10.86 -12.36 -12.05
C LEU A 106 -11.13 -11.60 -13.35
N GLN A 107 -11.64 -10.37 -13.25
CA GLN A 107 -12.00 -9.61 -14.44
C GLN A 107 -10.76 -9.35 -15.31
N GLY A 108 -10.89 -9.67 -16.60
CA GLY A 108 -9.84 -9.46 -17.59
C GLY A 108 -8.79 -10.58 -17.66
N LEU A 109 -9.01 -11.70 -16.95
CA LEU A 109 -8.14 -12.87 -16.91
C LEU A 109 -8.93 -14.18 -17.09
N ASP A 110 -8.33 -15.15 -17.77
CA ASP A 110 -8.91 -16.48 -18.03
C ASP A 110 -8.46 -17.48 -16.94
N CYS A 111 -9.23 -17.56 -15.86
CA CYS A 111 -8.94 -18.41 -14.71
C CYS A 111 -9.07 -19.93 -14.97
N GLU A 112 -9.51 -20.34 -16.16
CA GLU A 112 -9.45 -21.75 -16.58
C GLU A 112 -8.03 -22.12 -17.06
N LYS A 113 -7.24 -21.12 -17.49
CA LYS A 113 -5.87 -21.31 -17.99
C LYS A 113 -4.78 -20.81 -17.04
N ILE A 114 -5.14 -20.00 -16.05
CA ILE A 114 -4.21 -19.42 -15.08
C ILE A 114 -4.71 -19.62 -13.65
N ILE A 115 -3.79 -19.74 -12.70
CA ILE A 115 -4.11 -19.87 -11.28
C ILE A 115 -4.59 -18.51 -10.74
N CYS A 116 -5.87 -18.43 -10.39
CA CYS A 116 -6.50 -17.27 -9.76
C CYS A 116 -6.73 -17.43 -8.25
N ASP A 117 -6.62 -18.66 -7.73
CA ASP A 117 -6.88 -19.04 -6.34
C ASP A 117 -5.58 -19.48 -5.61
N GLY A 118 -5.70 -19.90 -4.36
CA GLY A 118 -4.58 -20.37 -3.56
C GLY A 118 -3.84 -19.28 -2.78
N LYS A 119 -2.68 -19.65 -2.22
CA LYS A 119 -1.91 -18.84 -1.27
C LYS A 119 -0.71 -18.18 -1.94
N VAL A 120 -0.67 -16.85 -1.91
CA VAL A 120 0.46 -16.04 -2.38
C VAL A 120 1.17 -15.42 -1.17
N LYS A 121 2.49 -15.55 -1.13
CA LYS A 121 3.37 -14.84 -0.19
C LYS A 121 4.08 -13.73 -0.94
N ARG A 122 4.12 -12.53 -0.35
CA ARG A 122 4.82 -11.37 -0.88
C ARG A 122 5.77 -10.79 0.16
N ASP A 123 7.06 -10.84 -0.11
CA ASP A 123 8.07 -10.16 0.70
C ASP A 123 8.45 -8.87 -0.04
N TYR A 124 8.36 -7.71 0.59
CA TYR A 124 8.49 -6.45 -0.12
C TYR A 124 9.33 -5.41 0.61
N LEU A 125 9.93 -4.55 -0.20
CA LEU A 125 10.60 -3.32 0.20
C LEU A 125 9.86 -2.16 -0.45
N ALA A 126 9.66 -1.07 0.28
CA ALA A 126 9.11 0.16 -0.25
C ALA A 126 9.90 1.37 0.22
N VAL A 127 9.93 2.40 -0.62
CA VAL A 127 10.43 3.73 -0.30
C VAL A 127 9.29 4.69 -0.57
N GLN A 128 8.98 5.52 0.40
CA GLN A 128 7.94 6.53 0.35
C GLN A 128 8.57 7.89 0.61
N PHE A 129 8.27 8.85 -0.24
CA PHE A 129 8.68 10.23 -0.10
C PHE A 129 7.44 11.11 -0.25
N GLY A 130 7.20 12.01 0.68
CA GLY A 130 6.08 12.94 0.56
C GLY A 130 6.48 14.34 0.95
N MET A 131 6.09 15.33 0.16
CA MET A 131 6.48 16.71 0.35
C MET A 131 5.23 17.58 0.34
N ALA A 132 5.24 18.64 1.14
CA ALA A 132 4.19 19.65 1.12
C ALA A 132 4.83 21.03 1.19
N TYR A 133 4.45 21.91 0.26
CA TYR A 133 4.88 23.30 0.23
C TYR A 133 3.68 24.19 -0.08
N LYS A 134 3.32 25.06 0.87
CA LYS A 134 2.10 25.88 0.82
C LYS A 134 0.87 25.01 0.55
N LYS A 135 0.17 25.23 -0.56
CA LYS A 135 -1.00 24.48 -0.99
C LYS A 135 -0.65 23.21 -1.78
N LEU A 136 0.56 23.10 -2.30
CA LEU A 136 1.01 21.95 -3.10
C LEU A 136 1.49 20.82 -2.19
N TYR A 137 1.14 19.59 -2.53
CA TYR A 137 1.72 18.40 -1.93
C TYR A 137 1.95 17.32 -2.97
N SER A 138 2.94 16.49 -2.75
CA SER A 138 3.26 15.34 -3.58
C SER A 138 3.58 14.13 -2.72
N PHE A 139 3.36 12.95 -3.29
CA PHE A 139 3.68 11.67 -2.70
C PHE A 139 4.21 10.75 -3.79
N LEU A 140 5.37 10.17 -3.55
CA LEU A 140 6.03 9.20 -4.41
C LEU A 140 6.26 7.95 -3.59
N GLN A 141 5.86 6.80 -4.11
CA GLN A 141 6.15 5.51 -3.53
C GLN A 141 6.70 4.59 -4.61
N PHE A 142 7.86 4.02 -4.33
CA PHE A 142 8.39 2.88 -5.06
C PHE A 142 8.28 1.65 -4.19
N LYS A 143 7.74 0.56 -4.72
CA LYS A 143 7.62 -0.71 -4.00
C LYS A 143 8.06 -1.85 -4.90
N ARG A 144 8.87 -2.74 -4.35
CA ARG A 144 9.31 -3.97 -5.00
C ARG A 144 8.91 -5.15 -4.14
N ALA A 145 8.17 -6.10 -4.69
CA ALA A 145 7.69 -7.27 -4.00
C ALA A 145 8.19 -8.55 -4.68
N LYS A 146 8.83 -9.43 -3.90
CA LYS A 146 9.08 -10.81 -4.29
C LYS A 146 7.80 -11.62 -4.14
N LEU A 147 7.31 -12.20 -5.21
CA LEU A 147 6.12 -13.05 -5.24
C LEU A 147 6.56 -14.52 -5.05
N ALA A 148 5.81 -15.28 -4.27
CA ALA A 148 5.96 -16.72 -4.13
C ALA A 148 4.58 -17.36 -4.01
N HIS A 149 4.34 -18.45 -4.73
CA HIS A 149 3.09 -19.20 -4.70
C HIS A 149 3.32 -20.62 -4.18
N ALA A 150 2.27 -21.29 -3.70
CA ALA A 150 2.38 -22.66 -3.22
C ALA A 150 2.55 -23.65 -4.38
N GLU A 151 1.81 -23.45 -5.49
CA GLU A 151 1.89 -24.28 -6.69
C GLU A 151 2.97 -23.78 -7.65
N GLN A 152 3.74 -24.71 -8.22
CA GLN A 152 5.02 -24.43 -8.88
C GLN A 152 5.00 -24.40 -10.42
N GLN A 153 3.94 -24.88 -11.09
CA GLN A 153 4.02 -25.22 -12.52
C GLN A 153 3.11 -24.43 -13.48
N ASN A 154 2.38 -23.41 -13.03
CA ASN A 154 1.44 -22.68 -13.90
C ASN A 154 1.59 -21.14 -13.80
N LEU A 155 1.03 -20.45 -14.80
CA LEU A 155 0.85 -19.00 -14.79
C LEU A 155 -0.08 -18.56 -13.66
N ILE A 156 0.29 -17.53 -12.92
CA ILE A 156 -0.45 -17.03 -11.75
C ILE A 156 -0.89 -15.59 -11.99
N ALA A 157 -2.14 -15.30 -11.66
CA ALA A 157 -2.70 -13.94 -11.69
C ALA A 157 -2.30 -13.13 -10.45
N ASP A 158 -1.95 -11.85 -10.63
CA ASP A 158 -1.92 -10.87 -9.55
C ASP A 158 -3.29 -10.16 -9.45
N GLU A 159 -3.96 -10.30 -8.31
CA GLU A 159 -5.33 -9.81 -8.11
C GLU A 159 -5.44 -8.28 -8.02
N GLN A 160 -4.32 -7.59 -7.74
CA GLN A 160 -4.31 -6.15 -7.57
C GLN A 160 -4.03 -5.44 -8.90
N SER A 161 -3.04 -5.93 -9.65
CA SER A 161 -2.55 -5.34 -10.89
C SER A 161 -3.13 -6.00 -12.15
N THR A 162 -3.85 -7.12 -12.04
CA THR A 162 -4.32 -7.93 -13.18
C THR A 162 -3.21 -8.36 -14.14
N LEU A 163 -1.99 -8.46 -13.62
CA LEU A 163 -0.83 -8.98 -14.34
C LEU A 163 -0.77 -10.51 -14.16
N VAL A 164 -0.13 -11.18 -15.12
CA VAL A 164 0.14 -12.61 -15.06
C VAL A 164 1.65 -12.80 -14.91
N TYR A 165 2.07 -13.75 -14.09
CA TYR A 165 3.48 -14.06 -13.86
C TYR A 165 3.70 -15.57 -13.68
N ASN A 166 4.89 -16.06 -14.04
CA ASN A 166 5.35 -17.41 -13.72
C ASN A 166 6.14 -17.44 -12.39
N GLN A 167 6.20 -18.58 -11.70
CA GLN A 167 7.02 -18.85 -10.51
C GLN A 167 8.52 -18.57 -10.67
N GLN A 168 9.06 -18.59 -11.89
CA GLN A 168 10.45 -18.16 -12.13
C GLN A 168 10.60 -16.62 -12.08
N GLN A 169 9.49 -15.89 -12.20
CA GLN A 169 9.43 -14.46 -12.49
C GLN A 169 8.87 -13.67 -11.32
N ASN A 170 9.71 -13.56 -10.30
CA ASN A 170 9.25 -13.35 -8.93
C ASN A 170 9.13 -11.90 -8.49
N ARG A 171 9.10 -10.89 -9.37
CA ARG A 171 9.23 -9.50 -8.91
C ARG A 171 8.20 -8.56 -9.53
N LEU A 172 7.32 -8.06 -8.68
CA LEU A 172 6.40 -6.97 -8.96
C LEU A 172 7.03 -5.65 -8.52
N LYS A 173 7.17 -4.72 -9.46
CA LYS A 173 7.49 -3.31 -9.19
C LYS A 173 6.21 -2.51 -9.22
N GLN A 174 6.05 -1.61 -8.28
CA GLN A 174 4.92 -0.68 -8.20
C GLN A 174 5.44 0.73 -7.99
N LEU A 175 5.08 1.63 -8.89
CA LEU A 175 5.32 3.06 -8.77
C LEU A 175 3.97 3.73 -8.50
N THR A 176 3.90 4.54 -7.46
CA THR A 176 2.76 5.40 -7.17
C THR A 176 3.25 6.82 -7.08
N PHE A 177 2.72 7.68 -7.93
CA PHE A 177 2.97 9.11 -7.88
C PHE A 177 1.65 9.84 -7.73
N LEU A 178 1.60 10.77 -6.79
CA LEU A 178 0.46 11.62 -6.52
C LEU A 178 0.96 13.05 -6.40
N VAL A 179 0.29 13.97 -7.07
CA VAL A 179 0.49 15.41 -6.89
C VAL A 179 -0.86 16.06 -6.70
N GLY A 180 -0.97 16.98 -5.74
CA GLY A 180 -2.24 17.61 -5.41
C GLY A 180 -2.12 19.02 -4.85
N LEU A 181 -3.23 19.74 -4.94
CA LEU A 181 -3.42 21.09 -4.44
C LEU A 181 -4.49 21.07 -3.36
N LYS A 182 -4.18 21.69 -2.22
CA LYS A 182 -5.14 21.95 -1.14
C LYS A 182 -5.88 23.24 -1.45
N GLN A 183 -7.17 23.11 -1.77
CA GLN A 183 -8.05 24.27 -1.94
C GLN A 183 -8.30 24.92 -0.59
N ASP A 184 -8.76 24.08 0.36
CA ASP A 184 -9.13 24.43 1.73
C ASP A 184 -8.65 23.33 2.68
N PRO A 185 -8.76 23.51 4.01
CA PRO A 185 -8.43 22.46 4.98
C PRO A 185 -9.23 21.15 4.79
N LYS A 186 -10.36 21.22 4.10
CA LYS A 186 -11.26 20.08 3.87
C LYS A 186 -11.13 19.48 2.48
N ASN A 187 -10.74 20.23 1.45
CA ASN A 187 -10.78 19.78 0.06
C ASN A 187 -9.41 19.85 -0.61
N SER A 188 -9.11 18.83 -1.40
CA SER A 188 -7.94 18.82 -2.27
C SER A 188 -8.22 18.09 -3.56
N TYR A 189 -7.55 18.48 -4.62
CA TYR A 189 -7.64 17.87 -5.95
C TYR A 189 -6.25 17.64 -6.51
N GLY A 190 -6.12 16.78 -7.51
CA GLY A 190 -4.82 16.50 -8.09
C GLY A 190 -4.84 15.36 -9.10
N LEU A 191 -3.66 14.81 -9.35
CA LEU A 191 -3.45 13.69 -10.26
C LEU A 191 -2.74 12.55 -9.52
N LEU A 192 -3.15 11.33 -9.83
CA LEU A 192 -2.53 10.09 -9.40
C LEU A 192 -2.13 9.26 -10.61
N TYR A 193 -0.89 8.80 -10.60
CA TYR A 193 -0.31 7.86 -11.54
C TYR A 193 0.12 6.59 -10.80
N LEU A 194 -0.31 5.44 -11.28
CA LEU A 194 0.13 4.12 -10.82
C LEU A 194 0.73 3.37 -11.99
N ASP A 195 1.89 2.77 -11.77
CA ASP A 195 2.52 1.84 -12.70
C ASP A 195 2.80 0.53 -11.95
N ASN A 196 2.41 -0.60 -12.52
CA ASN A 196 2.75 -1.92 -12.02
C ASN A 196 3.42 -2.71 -13.12
N GLU A 197 4.56 -3.33 -12.83
CA GLU A 197 5.38 -4.05 -13.79
C GLU A 197 5.83 -5.39 -13.21
N ILE A 198 5.75 -6.45 -14.01
CA ILE A 198 6.45 -7.72 -13.76
C ILE A 198 7.80 -7.70 -14.49
N GLU A 199 8.89 -7.70 -13.73
CA GLU A 199 10.25 -7.39 -14.20
C GLU A 199 10.76 -8.28 -15.35
N LEU A 200 10.30 -9.53 -15.47
CA LEU A 200 10.78 -10.48 -16.49
C LEU A 200 9.82 -10.68 -17.67
N GLU A 201 8.57 -10.22 -17.57
CA GLU A 201 7.55 -10.37 -18.62
C GLU A 201 7.33 -9.06 -19.41
N ASN A 202 7.96 -7.96 -18.96
CA ASN A 202 7.71 -6.61 -19.47
C ASN A 202 6.21 -6.26 -19.56
N SER A 203 5.41 -6.89 -18.71
CA SER A 203 3.96 -6.76 -18.66
C SER A 203 3.64 -5.66 -17.65
N THR A 204 2.95 -4.62 -18.12
CA THR A 204 2.70 -3.41 -17.34
C THR A 204 1.22 -3.07 -17.28
N THR A 205 0.77 -2.57 -16.13
CA THR A 205 -0.53 -1.90 -16.03
C THR A 205 -0.35 -0.49 -15.50
N LYS A 206 -1.09 0.45 -16.08
CA LYS A 206 -0.97 1.86 -15.76
C LYS A 206 -2.32 2.42 -15.37
N THR A 207 -2.36 3.27 -14.36
CA THR A 207 -3.56 4.02 -14.00
C THR A 207 -3.21 5.50 -13.97
N LEU A 208 -3.97 6.31 -14.70
CA LEU A 208 -3.90 7.76 -14.62
C LEU A 208 -5.27 8.29 -14.25
N SER A 209 -5.37 8.91 -13.08
CA SER A 209 -6.64 9.39 -12.54
C SER A 209 -6.48 10.76 -11.90
N PRO A 210 -7.23 11.79 -12.34
CA PRO A 210 -7.51 12.90 -11.45
C PRO A 210 -8.19 12.42 -10.18
N PHE A 211 -7.98 13.13 -9.08
CA PHE A 211 -8.68 12.84 -7.84
C PHE A 211 -9.29 14.09 -7.23
N TRP A 212 -10.37 13.88 -6.51
CA TRP A 212 -10.92 14.79 -5.53
C TRP A 212 -10.91 14.11 -4.18
N GLN A 213 -10.50 14.82 -3.14
CA GLN A 213 -10.45 14.31 -1.78
C GLN A 213 -11.08 15.31 -0.82
N ARG A 214 -11.97 14.81 0.03
CA ARG A 214 -12.62 15.56 1.10
C ARG A 214 -12.34 14.94 2.46
N SER A 215 -11.89 15.76 3.40
CA SER A 215 -11.66 15.39 4.80
C SER A 215 -12.73 15.99 5.70
N PHE A 216 -13.35 15.17 6.55
CA PHE A 216 -14.35 15.59 7.52
C PHE A 216 -14.21 14.80 8.82
N LYS A 217 -13.86 15.50 9.91
CA LYS A 217 -13.56 14.90 11.23
C LYS A 217 -12.52 13.78 11.10
N LYS A 218 -12.92 12.54 11.39
CA LYS A 218 -12.07 11.33 11.32
C LYS A 218 -12.08 10.66 9.94
N TRP A 219 -12.89 11.15 9.00
CA TRP A 219 -13.05 10.55 7.68
C TRP A 219 -12.29 11.33 6.62
N LYS A 220 -11.80 10.58 5.64
CA LYS A 220 -11.23 11.09 4.39
C LYS A 220 -11.79 10.27 3.25
N VAL A 221 -12.47 10.91 2.32
CA VAL A 221 -13.04 10.27 1.14
C VAL A 221 -12.32 10.81 -0.08
N MET A 222 -11.92 9.92 -0.98
CA MET A 222 -11.23 10.23 -2.22
C MET A 222 -11.94 9.54 -3.39
N THR A 223 -12.24 10.29 -4.44
CA THR A 223 -12.74 9.77 -5.71
C THR A 223 -11.68 9.95 -6.77
N LEU A 224 -11.44 8.92 -7.59
CA LEU A 224 -10.44 8.92 -8.65
C LEU A 224 -11.06 8.35 -9.94
N PRO A 225 -11.80 9.15 -10.72
CA PRO A 225 -12.13 8.77 -12.09
C PRO A 225 -10.85 8.81 -12.93
N GLY A 226 -10.67 7.87 -13.85
CA GLY A 226 -9.50 7.87 -14.73
C GLY A 226 -9.44 6.71 -15.70
N ILE A 227 -8.26 6.52 -16.26
CA ILE A 227 -7.99 5.52 -17.29
C ILE A 227 -7.09 4.45 -16.70
N PHE A 228 -7.54 3.20 -16.77
CA PHE A 228 -6.75 2.00 -16.50
C PHE A 228 -6.30 1.38 -17.83
N GLN A 229 -5.00 1.25 -18.02
CA GLN A 229 -4.39 0.57 -19.15
C GLN A 229 -3.90 -0.81 -18.70
N ARG A 230 -4.36 -1.85 -19.40
CA ARG A 230 -3.93 -3.24 -19.17
C ARG A 230 -2.63 -3.54 -19.94
N SER A 231 -2.02 -4.69 -19.66
CA SER A 231 -0.81 -5.20 -20.31
C SER A 231 -0.90 -5.28 -21.83
N ASP A 232 -2.08 -5.55 -22.39
CA ASP A 232 -2.34 -5.56 -23.83
C ASP A 232 -2.58 -4.15 -24.43
N LYS A 233 -2.22 -3.09 -23.69
CA LYS A 233 -2.38 -1.67 -24.04
C LYS A 233 -3.84 -1.20 -24.22
N LYS A 234 -4.84 -2.07 -24.01
CA LYS A 234 -6.25 -1.66 -23.99
C LYS A 234 -6.53 -0.76 -22.79
N ARG A 235 -7.34 0.27 -23.01
CA ARG A 235 -7.69 1.30 -22.03
C ARG A 235 -9.14 1.16 -21.61
N PHE A 236 -9.38 1.30 -20.32
CA PHE A 236 -10.69 1.17 -19.70
C PHE A 236 -10.93 2.38 -18.80
N LEU A 237 -12.17 2.87 -18.76
CA LEU A 237 -12.57 3.84 -17.76
C LEU A 237 -12.68 3.14 -16.41
N SER A 238 -12.08 3.74 -15.39
CA SER A 238 -12.12 3.24 -14.01
C SER A 238 -12.49 4.37 -13.06
N LEU A 239 -13.46 4.10 -12.20
CA LEU A 239 -13.79 4.95 -11.07
C LEU A 239 -13.35 4.24 -9.81
N ILE A 240 -12.43 4.86 -9.07
CA ILE A 240 -11.98 4.39 -7.76
C ILE A 240 -12.58 5.29 -6.70
N ILE A 241 -13.15 4.70 -5.65
CA ILE A 241 -13.63 5.40 -4.47
C ILE A 241 -12.90 4.81 -3.27
N ARG A 242 -12.26 5.65 -2.48
CA ARG A 242 -11.59 5.27 -1.24
C ARG A 242 -12.16 6.07 -0.08
N ALA A 243 -12.64 5.39 0.95
CA ALA A 243 -13.00 5.99 2.23
C ALA A 243 -12.02 5.51 3.30
N GLU A 244 -11.49 6.41 4.08
CA GLU A 244 -10.57 6.13 5.19
C GLU A 244 -11.14 6.73 6.47
N TRP A 245 -11.18 5.94 7.53
CA TRP A 245 -11.57 6.37 8.85
C TRP A 245 -10.40 6.22 9.82
N THR A 246 -9.95 7.31 10.40
CA THR A 246 -8.83 7.34 11.35
C THR A 246 -9.35 7.32 12.78
N PHE A 247 -9.11 6.23 13.51
CA PHE A 247 -9.52 6.12 14.92
C PHE A 247 -8.61 6.98 15.80
N LYS A 248 -7.29 6.77 15.65
CA LYS A 248 -6.22 7.46 16.36
C LYS A 248 -5.09 7.79 15.38
N LYS A 249 -4.65 9.04 15.39
CA LYS A 249 -3.58 9.53 14.51
C LYS A 249 -2.21 9.13 15.08
N GLY A 250 -1.34 8.66 14.19
CA GLY A 250 0.05 8.33 14.50
C GLY A 250 1.01 9.45 14.14
N LEU A 251 2.31 9.11 14.14
CA LEU A 251 3.39 10.01 13.75
C LEU A 251 3.70 9.95 12.25
N SER A 252 3.08 9.05 11.48
CA SER A 252 3.25 9.02 10.03
C SER A 252 2.60 10.26 9.39
N LEU A 253 3.34 10.94 8.50
CA LEU A 253 2.81 12.05 7.70
C LEU A 253 1.91 11.57 6.54
N PHE A 254 1.95 10.28 6.20
CA PHE A 254 1.24 9.66 5.07
C PHE A 254 0.53 8.35 5.47
#